data_AF-A0A2A4C703-F1
#
_entry.id   AF-A0A2A4C703-F1
#
_cell.length_a   1.000
_cell.length_b   1.000
_cell.length_c   1.000
_cell.angle_alpha   90.00
_cell.angle_beta   90.00
_cell.angle_gamma   90.00
#
_symmetry.space_group_name_H-M   'P 1'
#
loop_
_entity.id
_entity.type
_entity.pdbx_description
1 polymer ?
#
loop_
_entity_poly.entity_id
_entity_poly.type
_entity_poly.pdbx_seq_one_letter_code
_entity_poly.pdbx_strand_id
1 'polypeptide(L)'
;MTDVVIVSAARTAVGKFGGSLAKVAAPELGATVIRAVLERSGVKPDQVSEVIMGQVLAAGSGQNPARQSLIKAGLPNAVPGMTINKVCGSGLKAVMLAANAIAAGDAEIVIAGGQENMSASPHVLPGSRDGFRMGDAKLVDTMIVDGLWDVYNQYHMGITAENVAKEYGITREEQDAFAALSQNKAEAAQKAGRFNDEIVPVSIPQRKGEPLQFATDEFVRHGVTAESLSGLKPAFSKDG
;
A
#
# COMPACT_ATOMS: atom_id res chain seq x y z
N MET A 1 -12.68 -20.83 -21.18
CA MET A 1 -12.34 -19.49 -20.62
C MET A 1 -11.01 -19.09 -21.21
N THR A 2 -10.80 -17.81 -21.49
CA THR A 2 -9.50 -17.28 -21.92
C THR A 2 -8.49 -17.45 -20.77
N ASP A 3 -7.32 -18.00 -21.05
CA ASP A 3 -6.23 -18.03 -20.07
C ASP A 3 -5.67 -16.61 -19.90
N VAL A 4 -5.62 -16.12 -18.66
CA VAL A 4 -5.11 -14.80 -18.32
C VAL A 4 -3.68 -14.92 -17.81
N VAL A 5 -2.77 -14.09 -18.33
CA VAL A 5 -1.34 -14.11 -17.99
C VAL A 5 -0.88 -12.77 -17.42
N ILE A 6 0.14 -12.79 -16.56
CA ILE A 6 0.84 -11.60 -16.08
C ILE A 6 2.11 -11.45 -16.91
N VAL A 7 2.24 -10.34 -17.64
CA VAL A 7 3.38 -10.09 -18.56
C VAL A 7 4.49 -9.24 -17.93
N SER A 8 4.21 -8.56 -16.82
CA SER A 8 5.17 -7.72 -16.10
C SER A 8 4.70 -7.45 -14.67
N ALA A 9 5.64 -7.31 -13.74
CA ALA A 9 5.40 -6.93 -12.35
C ALA A 9 6.51 -5.98 -11.86
N ALA A 10 6.12 -5.01 -11.03
CA ALA A 10 7.02 -4.06 -10.41
C ALA A 10 6.40 -3.50 -9.13
N ARG A 11 7.24 -3.04 -8.20
CA ARG A 11 6.84 -2.31 -7.00
C ARG A 11 7.81 -1.18 -6.71
N THR A 12 7.40 -0.17 -5.95
CA THR A 12 8.38 0.71 -5.31
C THR A 12 9.05 -0.05 -4.15
N ALA A 13 10.15 0.50 -3.65
CA ALA A 13 10.55 0.20 -2.28
C ALA A 13 9.47 0.66 -1.29
N VAL A 14 9.35 -0.02 -0.15
CA VAL A 14 8.41 0.30 0.92
C VAL A 14 9.06 1.30 1.87
N GLY A 15 8.43 2.47 1.99
CA GLY A 15 8.81 3.50 2.96
C GLY A 15 8.25 3.19 4.35
N LYS A 16 8.95 3.61 5.41
CA LYS A 16 8.42 3.57 6.78
C LYS A 16 7.50 4.76 7.03
N PHE A 17 6.68 4.68 8.08
CA PHE A 17 5.81 5.79 8.48
C PHE A 17 6.63 7.04 8.83
N GLY A 18 6.30 8.18 8.21
CA GLY A 18 7.07 9.42 8.32
C GLY A 18 8.46 9.38 7.66
N GLY A 19 8.74 8.34 6.87
CA GLY A 19 10.03 8.08 6.25
C GLY A 19 10.22 8.71 4.88
N SER A 20 11.03 8.06 4.04
CA SER A 20 11.52 8.60 2.76
C SER A 20 10.41 8.94 1.78
N LEU A 21 9.34 8.15 1.76
CA LEU A 21 8.20 8.34 0.85
C LEU A 21 7.07 9.19 1.43
N ALA A 22 7.21 9.71 2.67
CA ALA A 22 6.09 10.35 3.36
C ALA A 22 5.49 11.54 2.60
N LYS A 23 6.29 12.25 1.81
CA LYS A 23 5.87 13.42 1.00
C LYS A 23 5.55 13.10 -0.46
N VAL A 24 5.63 11.83 -0.86
CA VAL A 24 5.30 11.40 -2.23
C VAL A 24 3.85 10.92 -2.24
N ALA A 25 2.97 11.65 -2.91
CA ALA A 25 1.55 11.29 -2.97
C ALA A 25 1.35 9.87 -3.51
N ALA A 26 0.37 9.13 -2.99
CA ALA A 26 0.11 7.75 -3.43
C ALA A 26 -0.08 7.64 -4.96
N PRO A 27 -0.79 8.56 -5.66
CA PRO A 27 -0.84 8.60 -7.12
C PRO A 27 0.52 8.66 -7.85
N GLU A 28 1.53 9.33 -7.28
CA GLU A 28 2.88 9.40 -7.88
C GLU A 28 3.64 8.08 -7.72
N LEU A 29 3.43 7.38 -6.59
CA LEU A 29 3.97 6.04 -6.38
C LEU A 29 3.34 5.05 -7.39
N GLY A 30 2.02 5.13 -7.56
CA GLY A 30 1.30 4.37 -8.59
C GLY A 30 1.80 4.68 -10.00
N ALA A 31 1.99 5.96 -10.33
CA ALA A 31 2.50 6.36 -11.63
C ALA A 31 3.91 5.81 -11.91
N THR A 32 4.76 5.74 -10.87
CA THR A 32 6.11 5.19 -10.96
C THR A 32 6.09 3.71 -11.34
N VAL A 33 5.26 2.90 -10.69
CA VAL A 33 5.15 1.47 -11.01
C VAL A 33 4.46 1.24 -12.36
N ILE A 34 3.45 2.04 -12.72
CA ILE A 34 2.76 1.95 -14.01
C ILE A 34 3.75 2.18 -15.16
N ARG A 35 4.58 3.23 -15.09
CA ARG A 35 5.62 3.50 -16.11
C ARG A 35 6.57 2.31 -16.25
N ALA A 36 7.04 1.78 -15.13
CA ALA A 36 7.99 0.67 -15.14
C ALA A 36 7.40 -0.62 -15.71
N VAL A 37 6.14 -0.97 -15.41
CA VAL A 37 5.55 -2.19 -15.98
C VAL A 37 5.28 -2.06 -17.48
N LEU A 38 4.91 -0.87 -17.96
CA LEU A 38 4.80 -0.58 -19.40
C LEU A 38 6.15 -0.70 -20.10
N GLU A 39 7.19 -0.08 -19.54
CA GLU A 39 8.56 -0.16 -20.08
C GLU A 39 9.06 -1.62 -20.14
N ARG A 40 8.93 -2.38 -19.04
CA ARG A 40 9.38 -3.77 -18.96
C ARG A 40 8.61 -4.72 -19.89
N SER A 41 7.31 -4.49 -20.08
CA SER A 41 6.47 -5.33 -20.94
C SER A 41 6.56 -4.96 -22.43
N GLY A 42 7.00 -3.74 -22.76
CA GLY A 42 6.96 -3.21 -24.13
C GLY A 42 5.55 -2.86 -24.62
N VAL A 43 4.53 -2.95 -23.75
CA VAL A 43 3.15 -2.53 -24.06
C VAL A 43 3.11 -1.02 -24.21
N LYS A 44 2.52 -0.54 -25.31
CA LYS A 44 2.34 0.90 -25.51
C LYS A 44 1.18 1.43 -24.68
N PRO A 45 1.27 2.67 -24.15
CA PRO A 45 0.21 3.25 -23.31
C PRO A 45 -1.19 3.28 -23.94
N ASP A 46 -1.29 3.36 -25.26
CA ASP A 46 -2.56 3.38 -26.03
C ASP A 46 -3.18 2.00 -26.25
N GLN A 47 -2.47 0.92 -25.91
CA GLN A 47 -2.98 -0.45 -25.96
C GLN A 47 -3.67 -0.88 -24.66
N VAL A 48 -3.54 -0.08 -23.59
CA VAL A 48 -4.13 -0.39 -22.28
C VAL A 48 -5.63 -0.14 -22.34
N SER A 49 -6.42 -1.18 -22.06
CA SER A 49 -7.88 -1.13 -22.00
C SER A 49 -8.39 -0.45 -20.73
N GLU A 50 -7.76 -0.71 -19.58
CA GLU A 50 -8.16 -0.15 -18.28
C GLU A 50 -7.01 -0.14 -17.27
N VAL A 51 -7.06 0.78 -16.29
CA VAL A 51 -6.21 0.76 -15.10
C VAL A 51 -7.06 0.61 -13.84
N ILE A 52 -6.80 -0.42 -13.03
CA ILE A 52 -7.49 -0.68 -11.76
C ILE A 52 -6.48 -0.60 -10.62
N MET A 53 -6.59 0.39 -9.74
CA MET A 53 -5.68 0.55 -8.60
C MET A 53 -6.45 0.53 -7.28
N GLY A 54 -5.95 -0.28 -6.35
CA GLY A 54 -6.38 -0.23 -4.96
C GLY A 54 -5.76 0.95 -4.22
N GLN A 55 -6.57 1.77 -3.54
CA GLN A 55 -6.11 2.75 -2.55
C GLN A 55 -7.17 2.86 -1.44
N VAL A 56 -6.76 2.64 -0.20
CA VAL A 56 -7.69 2.60 0.95
C VAL A 56 -7.89 4.01 1.48
N LEU A 57 -6.79 4.71 1.78
CA LEU A 57 -6.82 6.05 2.37
C LEU A 57 -6.94 7.10 1.27
N ALA A 58 -8.18 7.42 0.88
CA ALA A 58 -8.48 8.35 -0.21
C ALA A 58 -8.96 9.73 0.26
N ALA A 59 -9.10 9.97 1.56
CA ALA A 59 -9.52 11.26 2.10
C ALA A 59 -8.57 12.38 1.64
N GLY A 60 -9.13 13.40 0.99
CA GLY A 60 -8.34 14.53 0.46
C GLY A 60 -7.42 14.22 -0.72
N SER A 61 -7.44 12.99 -1.26
CA SER A 61 -6.58 12.59 -2.39
C SER A 61 -7.04 13.15 -3.74
N GLY A 62 -8.19 13.83 -3.79
CA GLY A 62 -8.79 14.32 -5.04
C GLY A 62 -9.62 13.25 -5.75
N GLN A 63 -10.12 13.58 -6.95
CA GLN A 63 -10.96 12.67 -7.73
C GLN A 63 -10.14 11.47 -8.23
N ASN A 64 -10.66 10.26 -7.99
CA ASN A 64 -10.19 9.00 -8.58
C ASN A 64 -8.65 8.83 -8.62
N PRO A 65 -8.00 8.45 -7.50
CA PRO A 65 -6.55 8.26 -7.42
C PRO A 65 -5.92 7.33 -8.49
N ALA A 66 -6.61 6.28 -8.92
CA ALA A 66 -6.16 5.41 -10.03
C ALA A 66 -6.03 6.20 -11.34
N ARG A 67 -7.01 7.06 -11.64
CA ARG A 67 -6.98 7.96 -12.80
C ARG A 67 -5.89 9.00 -12.70
N GLN A 68 -5.57 9.49 -11.50
CA GLN A 68 -4.43 10.38 -11.32
C GLN A 68 -3.12 9.65 -11.65
N SER A 69 -2.97 8.40 -11.18
CA SER A 69 -1.77 7.58 -11.41
C SER A 69 -1.53 7.29 -12.89
N LEU A 70 -2.57 6.89 -13.63
CA LEU A 70 -2.41 6.57 -15.05
C LEU A 70 -2.07 7.82 -15.88
N ILE A 71 -2.68 8.98 -15.58
CA ILE A 71 -2.36 10.22 -16.28
C ILE A 71 -0.95 10.68 -15.95
N LYS A 72 -0.54 10.61 -14.69
CA LYS A 72 0.84 10.91 -14.25
C LYS A 72 1.87 9.95 -14.84
N ALA A 73 1.47 8.71 -15.16
CA ALA A 73 2.29 7.74 -15.86
C ALA A 73 2.39 7.99 -17.37
N GLY A 74 1.61 8.92 -17.92
CA GLY A 74 1.62 9.27 -19.33
C GLY A 74 0.67 8.46 -20.21
N LEU A 75 -0.32 7.76 -19.61
CA LEU A 75 -1.35 7.07 -20.40
C LEU A 75 -2.31 8.09 -21.05
N PRO A 76 -2.86 7.79 -22.25
CA PRO A 76 -3.81 8.66 -22.92
C PRO A 76 -5.09 8.90 -22.11
N ASN A 77 -5.70 10.06 -22.31
CA ASN A 77 -6.97 10.41 -21.66
C ASN A 77 -8.11 9.43 -21.96
N ALA A 78 -8.06 8.70 -23.07
CA ALA A 78 -9.06 7.72 -23.44
C ALA A 78 -9.08 6.46 -22.55
N VAL A 79 -7.96 6.14 -21.88
CA VAL A 79 -7.83 4.91 -21.06
C VAL A 79 -8.58 5.06 -19.73
N PRO A 80 -9.68 4.33 -19.47
CA PRO A 80 -10.40 4.44 -18.20
C PRO A 80 -9.52 4.03 -17.00
N GLY A 81 -9.84 4.59 -15.84
CA GLY A 81 -9.18 4.28 -14.58
C GLY A 81 -10.18 4.16 -13.44
N MET A 82 -10.04 3.13 -12.61
CA MET A 82 -10.93 2.87 -11.47
C MET A 82 -10.12 2.69 -10.18
N THR A 83 -10.50 3.44 -9.14
CA THR A 83 -9.99 3.22 -7.78
C THR A 83 -10.91 2.28 -7.04
N ILE A 84 -10.36 1.23 -6.44
CA ILE A 84 -11.13 0.28 -5.63
C ILE A 84 -10.65 0.27 -4.18
N ASN A 85 -11.55 -0.08 -3.26
CA ASN A 85 -11.21 -0.28 -1.86
C ASN A 85 -11.82 -1.59 -1.35
N LYS A 86 -10.93 -2.53 -1.00
CA LYS A 86 -11.21 -3.75 -0.24
C LYS A 86 -10.18 -3.89 0.90
N VAL A 87 -9.89 -2.77 1.58
CA VAL A 87 -8.86 -2.63 2.63
C VAL A 87 -7.53 -3.22 2.15
N CYS A 88 -6.82 -4.02 2.96
CA CYS A 88 -5.54 -4.63 2.60
C CYS A 88 -5.65 -5.54 1.35
N GLY A 89 -6.85 -6.05 1.04
CA GLY A 89 -7.10 -6.86 -0.15
C GLY A 89 -7.20 -6.07 -1.46
N SER A 90 -7.15 -4.73 -1.43
CA SER A 90 -7.41 -3.88 -2.61
C SER A 90 -6.47 -4.17 -3.77
N GLY A 91 -5.16 -4.22 -3.51
CA GLY A 91 -4.15 -4.43 -4.57
C GLY A 91 -4.32 -5.77 -5.29
N LEU A 92 -4.57 -6.85 -4.53
CA LEU A 92 -4.79 -8.16 -5.13
C LEU A 92 -6.18 -8.26 -5.78
N LYS A 93 -7.21 -7.63 -5.20
CA LYS A 93 -8.54 -7.61 -5.80
C LYS A 93 -8.55 -6.89 -7.15
N ALA A 94 -7.69 -5.89 -7.35
CA ALA A 94 -7.52 -5.24 -8.65
C ALA A 94 -7.08 -6.24 -9.72
N VAL A 95 -6.10 -7.11 -9.41
CA VAL A 95 -5.63 -8.16 -10.32
C VAL A 95 -6.74 -9.16 -10.63
N MET A 96 -7.55 -9.54 -9.63
CA MET A 96 -8.70 -10.43 -9.86
C MET A 96 -9.77 -9.77 -10.75
N LEU A 97 -10.02 -8.46 -10.60
CA LEU A 97 -10.97 -7.74 -11.45
C LEU A 97 -10.46 -7.61 -12.88
N ALA A 98 -9.16 -7.37 -13.06
CA ALA A 98 -8.52 -7.38 -14.37
C ALA A 98 -8.68 -8.75 -15.07
N ALA A 99 -8.42 -9.84 -14.36
CA ALA A 99 -8.63 -11.19 -14.90
C ALA A 99 -10.10 -11.45 -15.28
N ASN A 100 -11.05 -10.97 -14.47
CA ASN A 100 -12.48 -11.06 -14.80
C ASN A 100 -12.85 -10.28 -16.06
N ALA A 101 -12.37 -9.04 -16.21
CA ALA A 101 -12.64 -8.20 -17.38
C ALA A 101 -12.08 -8.84 -18.67
N ILE A 102 -10.86 -9.39 -18.60
CA ILE A 102 -10.23 -10.10 -19.72
C ILE A 102 -11.00 -11.38 -20.06
N ALA A 103 -11.37 -12.18 -19.05
CA ALA A 103 -12.12 -13.41 -19.27
C ALA A 103 -13.54 -13.15 -19.82
N ALA A 104 -14.14 -12.00 -19.51
CA ALA A 104 -15.44 -11.57 -20.03
C ALA A 104 -15.38 -11.01 -21.46
N GLY A 105 -14.19 -10.66 -21.96
CA GLY A 105 -14.00 -9.98 -23.24
C GLY A 105 -14.25 -8.47 -23.20
N ASP A 106 -14.37 -7.88 -22.02
CA ASP A 106 -14.59 -6.44 -21.83
C ASP A 106 -13.27 -5.64 -21.89
N ALA A 107 -12.13 -6.30 -21.70
CA ALA A 107 -10.79 -5.71 -21.76
C ALA A 107 -9.78 -6.70 -22.36
N GLU A 108 -8.69 -6.18 -22.94
CA GLU A 108 -7.61 -7.00 -23.50
C GLU A 108 -6.33 -6.88 -22.65
N ILE A 109 -5.94 -5.65 -22.31
CA ILE A 109 -4.75 -5.37 -21.50
C ILE A 109 -5.15 -4.46 -20.33
N VAL A 110 -4.95 -4.95 -19.11
CA VAL A 110 -5.30 -4.20 -17.89
C VAL A 110 -4.06 -4.02 -17.02
N ILE A 111 -3.82 -2.80 -16.55
CA ILE A 111 -2.84 -2.54 -15.49
C ILE A 111 -3.55 -2.63 -14.16
N ALA A 112 -3.12 -3.53 -13.29
CA ALA A 112 -3.75 -3.75 -12.00
C ALA A 112 -2.73 -3.79 -10.86
N GLY A 113 -3.10 -3.19 -9.73
CA GLY A 113 -2.25 -3.19 -8.54
C GLY A 113 -2.81 -2.35 -7.42
N GLY A 114 -1.94 -1.76 -6.61
CA GLY A 114 -2.31 -0.91 -5.51
C GLY A 114 -1.29 0.18 -5.23
N GLN A 115 -1.72 1.17 -4.48
CA GLN A 115 -0.92 2.32 -4.08
C GLN A 115 -1.41 2.82 -2.73
N GLU A 116 -0.50 3.26 -1.88
CA GLU A 116 -0.88 3.80 -0.58
C GLU A 116 0.17 4.78 -0.06
N ASN A 117 -0.27 5.78 0.71
CA ASN A 117 0.62 6.59 1.53
C ASN A 117 -0.05 6.91 2.86
N MET A 118 0.18 6.02 3.84
CA MET A 118 -0.31 6.18 5.21
C MET A 118 0.31 7.39 5.92
N SER A 119 1.51 7.84 5.54
CA SER A 119 2.15 9.00 6.19
C SER A 119 1.47 10.32 5.85
N ALA A 120 0.77 10.38 4.71
CA ALA A 120 0.11 11.58 4.21
C ALA A 120 -1.40 11.62 4.51
N SER A 121 -1.94 10.60 5.20
CA SER A 121 -3.37 10.55 5.53
C SER A 121 -3.77 11.73 6.43
N PRO A 122 -4.81 12.49 6.07
CA PRO A 122 -5.21 13.64 6.86
C PRO A 122 -6.01 13.24 8.10
N HIS A 123 -6.19 14.20 9.01
CA HIS A 123 -7.33 14.15 9.92
C HIS A 123 -8.57 14.75 9.24
N VAL A 124 -9.76 14.27 9.61
CA VAL A 124 -11.06 14.84 9.18
C VAL A 124 -11.82 15.40 10.36
N LEU A 125 -12.73 16.35 10.10
CA LEU A 125 -13.57 16.98 11.12
C LEU A 125 -15.05 16.73 10.81
N PRO A 126 -15.63 15.59 11.26
CA PRO A 126 -17.05 15.29 11.07
C PRO A 126 -17.94 16.38 11.68
N GLY A 127 -19.03 16.75 10.99
CA GLY A 127 -19.93 17.83 11.41
C GLY A 127 -19.46 19.24 11.05
N SER A 128 -18.25 19.41 10.50
CA SER A 128 -17.71 20.74 10.12
C SER A 128 -18.55 21.50 9.10
N ARG A 129 -19.35 20.82 8.25
CA ARG A 129 -20.28 21.45 7.32
C ARG A 129 -21.46 22.12 8.02
N ASP A 130 -21.95 21.53 9.10
CA ASP A 130 -23.08 22.04 9.88
C ASP A 130 -22.63 23.06 10.93
N GLY A 131 -21.36 22.97 11.35
CA GLY A 131 -20.75 23.80 12.38
C GLY A 131 -20.95 23.22 13.78
N PHE A 132 -20.12 23.69 14.72
CA PHE A 132 -20.15 23.26 16.12
C PHE A 132 -20.73 24.37 16.99
N ARG A 133 -22.04 24.28 17.31
CA ARG A 133 -22.76 25.36 18.01
C ARG A 133 -22.16 25.70 19.38
N MET A 134 -21.82 24.69 20.16
CA MET A 134 -21.20 24.78 21.49
C MET A 134 -20.68 23.40 21.91
N GLY A 135 -19.57 23.35 22.65
CA GLY A 135 -18.95 22.10 23.11
C GLY A 135 -17.79 21.63 22.24
N ASP A 136 -17.19 20.50 22.62
CA ASP A 136 -15.99 19.95 21.98
C ASP A 136 -16.30 19.28 20.63
N ALA A 137 -15.29 19.26 19.74
CA ALA A 137 -15.31 18.54 18.48
C ALA A 137 -14.03 17.70 18.33
N LYS A 138 -14.13 16.56 17.64
CA LYS A 138 -13.02 15.63 17.48
C LYS A 138 -12.46 15.68 16.05
N LEU A 139 -11.16 15.95 15.92
CA LEU A 139 -10.41 15.60 14.72
C LEU A 139 -10.15 14.09 14.71
N VAL A 140 -10.56 13.44 13.63
CA VAL A 140 -10.50 11.99 13.47
C VAL A 140 -9.37 11.64 12.52
N ASP A 141 -8.47 10.76 12.94
CA ASP A 141 -7.39 10.23 12.11
C ASP A 141 -7.97 9.25 11.07
N THR A 142 -7.83 9.58 9.78
CA THR A 142 -8.35 8.72 8.69
C THR A 142 -7.55 7.44 8.51
N MET A 143 -6.25 7.42 8.82
CA MET A 143 -5.48 6.17 8.78
C MET A 143 -6.04 5.15 9.75
N ILE A 144 -6.40 5.61 10.95
CA ILE A 144 -7.00 4.74 11.96
C ILE A 144 -8.40 4.34 11.53
N VAL A 145 -9.30 5.30 11.30
CA VAL A 145 -10.73 4.98 11.12
C VAL A 145 -11.04 4.31 9.78
N ASP A 146 -10.39 4.71 8.69
CA ASP A 146 -10.69 4.19 7.36
C ASP A 146 -9.84 2.95 7.01
N GLY A 147 -8.77 2.67 7.77
CA GLY A 147 -7.83 1.59 7.48
C GLY A 147 -7.61 0.56 8.58
N LEU A 148 -7.68 0.95 9.85
CA LEU A 148 -7.18 0.14 10.99
C LEU A 148 -8.21 -0.08 12.11
N TRP A 149 -9.45 0.39 11.95
CA TRP A 149 -10.50 0.30 12.95
C TRP A 149 -11.62 -0.62 12.48
N ASP A 150 -12.00 -1.59 13.31
CA ASP A 150 -13.13 -2.46 13.01
C ASP A 150 -14.44 -1.71 13.20
N VAL A 151 -15.24 -1.64 12.13
CA VAL A 151 -16.51 -0.90 12.14
C VAL A 151 -17.54 -1.55 13.05
N TYR A 152 -17.50 -2.87 13.25
CA TYR A 152 -18.56 -3.61 13.95
C TYR A 152 -18.29 -3.72 15.44
N ASN A 153 -17.03 -3.98 15.81
CA ASN A 153 -16.61 -4.24 17.18
C ASN A 153 -15.96 -3.02 17.84
N GLN A 154 -15.68 -1.95 17.08
CA GLN A 154 -15.14 -0.69 17.58
C GLN A 154 -13.80 -0.84 18.34
N TYR A 155 -12.84 -1.52 17.70
CA TYR A 155 -11.47 -1.61 18.19
C TYR A 155 -10.45 -1.59 17.03
N HIS A 156 -9.17 -1.46 17.37
CA HIS A 156 -8.08 -1.51 16.41
C HIS A 156 -7.89 -2.93 15.84
N MET A 157 -7.43 -3.07 14.59
CA MET A 157 -7.07 -4.37 13.98
C MET A 157 -6.04 -5.17 14.78
N GLY A 158 -5.26 -4.51 15.63
CA GLY A 158 -4.38 -5.20 16.58
C GLY A 158 -5.15 -6.11 17.54
N ILE A 159 -6.35 -5.73 17.96
CA ILE A 159 -7.20 -6.54 18.84
C ILE A 159 -7.77 -7.76 18.11
N THR A 160 -8.01 -7.70 16.79
CA THR A 160 -8.41 -8.90 16.05
C THR A 160 -7.28 -9.92 16.01
N ALA A 161 -6.03 -9.46 15.93
CA ALA A 161 -4.86 -10.33 16.04
C ALA A 161 -4.78 -10.99 17.43
N GLU A 162 -5.02 -10.25 18.52
CA GLU A 162 -5.08 -10.82 19.88
C GLU A 162 -6.17 -11.88 20.01
N ASN A 163 -7.36 -11.63 19.44
CA ASN A 163 -8.47 -12.58 19.45
C ASN A 163 -8.09 -13.89 18.75
N VAL A 164 -7.43 -13.79 17.59
CA VAL A 164 -6.94 -14.97 16.85
C VAL A 164 -5.82 -15.67 17.60
N ALA A 165 -4.83 -14.95 18.11
CA ALA A 165 -3.74 -15.54 18.88
C ALA A 165 -4.27 -16.32 20.09
N LYS A 166 -5.22 -15.75 20.82
CA LYS A 166 -5.87 -16.41 21.96
C LYS A 166 -6.68 -17.64 21.54
N GLU A 167 -7.51 -17.52 20.50
CA GLU A 167 -8.38 -18.61 20.05
C GLU A 167 -7.58 -19.82 19.57
N TYR A 168 -6.48 -19.58 18.87
CA TYR A 168 -5.65 -20.64 18.29
C TYR A 168 -4.43 -21.01 19.15
N GLY A 169 -4.27 -20.40 20.34
CA GLY A 169 -3.18 -20.69 21.27
C GLY A 169 -1.79 -20.31 20.76
N ILE A 170 -1.69 -19.26 19.94
CA ILE A 170 -0.42 -18.79 19.35
C ILE A 170 0.34 -17.97 20.40
N THR A 171 1.48 -18.46 20.86
CA THR A 171 2.20 -17.82 21.97
C THR A 171 2.99 -16.59 21.54
N ARG A 172 3.37 -15.75 22.51
CA ARG A 172 4.23 -14.59 22.28
C ARG A 172 5.58 -15.00 21.68
N GLU A 173 6.15 -16.10 22.16
CA GLU A 173 7.43 -16.63 21.69
C GLU A 173 7.35 -17.08 20.23
N GLU A 174 6.23 -17.70 19.82
CA GLU A 174 6.01 -18.09 18.43
C GLU A 174 5.88 -16.85 17.52
N GLN A 175 5.17 -15.82 17.97
CA GLN A 175 5.04 -14.56 17.25
C GLN A 175 6.39 -13.84 17.09
N ASP A 176 7.18 -13.76 18.17
CA ASP A 176 8.52 -13.14 18.15
C ASP A 176 9.49 -13.94 17.28
N ALA A 177 9.47 -15.28 17.35
CA ALA A 177 10.27 -16.15 16.50
C ALA A 177 9.91 -15.97 15.02
N PHE A 178 8.62 -15.89 14.69
CA PHE A 178 8.16 -15.63 13.33
C PHE A 178 8.59 -14.23 12.84
N ALA A 179 8.47 -13.20 13.68
CA ALA A 179 8.87 -11.84 13.34
C ALA A 179 10.39 -11.72 13.12
N ALA A 180 11.22 -12.33 13.97
CA ALA A 180 12.67 -12.37 13.77
C ALA A 180 13.04 -13.13 12.48
N LEU A 181 12.39 -14.26 12.21
CA LEU A 181 12.58 -15.02 10.98
C LEU A 181 12.24 -14.18 9.73
N SER A 182 11.14 -13.41 9.78
CA SER A 182 10.74 -12.51 8.71
C SER A 182 11.80 -11.44 8.41
N GLN A 183 12.28 -10.75 9.44
CA GLN A 183 13.32 -9.72 9.33
C GLN A 183 14.62 -10.29 8.75
N ASN A 184 15.06 -11.46 9.22
CA ASN A 184 16.30 -12.08 8.77
C ASN A 184 16.20 -12.59 7.33
N LYS A 185 15.03 -13.08 6.89
CA LYS A 185 14.79 -13.42 5.47
C LYS A 185 14.85 -12.18 4.58
N ALA A 186 14.25 -11.07 5.02
CA ALA A 186 14.28 -9.81 4.28
C ALA A 186 15.70 -9.21 4.21
N GLU A 187 16.46 -9.25 5.32
CA GLU A 187 17.88 -8.87 5.35
C GLU A 187 18.70 -9.71 4.37
N ALA A 188 18.55 -11.03 4.39
CA ALA A 188 19.25 -11.92 3.47
C ALA A 188 18.89 -11.63 2.01
N ALA A 189 17.61 -11.37 1.71
CA ALA A 189 17.16 -10.99 0.37
C ALA A 189 17.74 -9.65 -0.09
N GLN A 190 17.80 -8.64 0.79
CA GLN A 190 18.44 -7.36 0.50
C GLN A 190 19.94 -7.52 0.22
N LYS A 191 20.67 -8.22 1.10
CA LYS A 191 22.12 -8.46 0.94
C LYS A 191 22.45 -9.26 -0.31
N ALA A 192 21.58 -10.17 -0.71
CA ALA A 192 21.72 -10.97 -1.93
C ALA A 192 21.17 -10.28 -3.19
N GLY A 193 20.65 -9.05 -3.10
CA GLY A 193 20.11 -8.31 -4.25
C GLY A 193 18.83 -8.91 -4.85
N ARG A 194 18.09 -9.73 -4.11
CA ARG A 194 16.90 -10.44 -4.64
C ARG A 194 15.73 -9.53 -4.98
N PHE A 195 15.70 -8.32 -4.44
CA PHE A 195 14.66 -7.33 -4.72
C PHE A 195 15.00 -6.39 -5.88
N ASN A 196 16.21 -6.47 -6.44
CA ASN A 196 16.68 -5.52 -7.45
C ASN A 196 15.81 -5.54 -8.72
N ASP A 197 15.32 -6.71 -9.11
CA ASP A 197 14.51 -6.86 -10.33
C ASP A 197 13.08 -6.34 -10.15
N GLU A 198 12.51 -6.42 -8.94
CA GLU A 198 11.14 -6.01 -8.66
C GLU A 198 10.99 -4.56 -8.21
N ILE A 199 12.03 -3.96 -7.61
CA ILE A 199 12.00 -2.57 -7.14
C ILE A 199 12.28 -1.59 -8.28
N VAL A 200 11.40 -0.61 -8.39
CA VAL A 200 11.58 0.59 -9.21
C VAL A 200 11.94 1.76 -8.31
N PRO A 201 13.07 2.44 -8.54
CA PRO A 201 13.45 3.61 -7.76
C PRO A 201 12.40 4.72 -7.83
N VAL A 202 12.10 5.33 -6.68
CA VAL A 202 11.29 6.55 -6.60
C VAL A 202 12.23 7.75 -6.54
N SER A 203 12.12 8.64 -7.52
CA SER A 203 12.91 9.89 -7.58
C SER A 203 12.31 10.93 -6.62
N ILE A 204 13.03 11.25 -5.55
CA ILE A 204 12.59 12.19 -4.51
C ILE A 204 13.32 13.54 -4.68
N PRO A 205 12.59 14.63 -5.03
CA PRO A 205 13.19 15.95 -5.19
C PRO A 205 13.91 16.41 -3.93
N GLN A 206 15.11 16.96 -4.12
CA GLN A 206 15.91 17.56 -3.06
C GLN A 206 15.88 19.08 -3.16
N ARG A 207 15.95 19.79 -2.04
CA ARG A 207 16.02 21.27 -2.05
C ARG A 207 17.25 21.79 -2.80
N LYS A 208 18.33 21.03 -2.79
CA LYS A 208 19.59 21.31 -3.51
C LYS A 208 20.16 19.99 -4.01
N GLY A 209 20.65 19.98 -5.26
CA GLY A 209 21.29 18.82 -5.88
C GLY A 209 20.29 17.90 -6.60
N GLU A 210 20.83 16.78 -7.09
CA GLU A 210 20.08 15.78 -7.83
C GLU A 210 19.01 15.08 -6.97
N PRO A 211 17.90 14.62 -7.57
CA PRO A 211 16.90 13.83 -6.86
C PRO A 211 17.48 12.57 -6.23
N LEU A 212 17.08 12.29 -4.98
CA LEU A 212 17.45 11.06 -4.30
C LEU A 212 16.67 9.90 -4.92
N GLN A 213 17.38 8.87 -5.38
CA GLN A 213 16.76 7.64 -5.86
C GLN A 213 16.50 6.70 -4.68
N PHE A 214 15.25 6.61 -4.25
CA PHE A 214 14.85 5.70 -3.18
C PHE A 214 14.49 4.32 -3.73
N ALA A 215 15.32 3.31 -3.43
CA ALA A 215 15.23 1.97 -4.01
C ALA A 215 15.49 0.84 -3.00
N THR A 216 15.32 1.08 -1.70
CA THR A 216 15.55 0.08 -0.66
C THR A 216 14.43 0.12 0.36
N ASP A 217 13.86 -1.05 0.67
CA ASP A 217 12.83 -1.19 1.71
C ASP A 217 13.40 -0.77 3.07
N GLU A 218 13.03 0.41 3.55
CA GLU A 218 13.72 1.06 4.68
C GLU A 218 13.20 0.62 6.06
N PHE A 219 12.19 -0.26 6.09
CA PHE A 219 11.61 -0.78 7.33
C PHE A 219 12.20 -2.13 7.76
N VAL A 220 13.04 -2.76 6.93
CA VAL A 220 13.77 -3.98 7.31
C VAL A 220 14.83 -3.62 8.35
N ARG A 221 14.79 -4.28 9.50
CA ARG A 221 15.80 -4.13 10.57
C ARG A 221 16.74 -5.32 10.51
N HIS A 222 18.01 -5.07 10.22
CA HIS A 222 19.02 -6.12 10.15
C HIS A 222 19.40 -6.60 11.55
N GLY A 223 19.77 -7.89 11.67
CA GLY A 223 20.27 -8.50 12.90
C GLY A 223 19.22 -8.71 13.98
N VAL A 224 17.94 -8.91 13.62
CA VAL A 224 16.87 -9.11 14.60
C VAL A 224 16.91 -10.53 15.14
N THR A 225 16.88 -10.64 16.48
CA THR A 225 16.72 -11.92 17.18
C THR A 225 15.40 -11.95 17.93
N ALA A 226 14.90 -13.15 18.24
CA ALA A 226 13.67 -13.30 19.02
C ALA A 226 13.83 -12.68 20.42
N GLU A 227 15.02 -12.81 21.02
CA GLU A 227 15.35 -12.21 22.32
C GLU A 227 15.32 -10.68 22.28
N SER A 228 15.70 -10.07 21.15
CA SER A 228 15.60 -8.62 20.97
C SER A 228 14.16 -8.11 20.88
N LEU A 229 13.20 -9.00 20.58
CA LEU A 229 11.78 -8.69 20.46
C LEU A 229 11.01 -8.96 21.76
N SER A 230 11.42 -9.96 22.54
CA SER A 230 10.70 -10.37 23.76
C SER A 230 10.59 -9.27 24.82
N GLY A 231 11.52 -8.31 24.83
CA GLY A 231 11.48 -7.15 25.72
C GLY A 231 10.45 -6.07 25.36
N LEU A 232 9.80 -6.17 24.18
CA LEU A 232 8.81 -5.18 23.76
C LEU A 232 7.49 -5.33 24.50
N LYS A 233 6.89 -4.19 24.86
CA LYS A 233 5.55 -4.13 25.46
C LYS A 233 4.48 -4.44 24.42
N PRO A 234 3.39 -5.10 24.80
CA PRO A 234 2.20 -5.24 23.96
C PRO A 234 1.69 -3.88 23.46
N ALA A 235 1.24 -3.83 22.20
CA ALA A 235 0.87 -2.58 21.53
C ALA A 235 -0.61 -2.22 21.64
N PHE A 236 -1.50 -3.21 21.82
CA PHE A 236 -2.96 -3.02 21.71
C PHE A 236 -3.74 -3.52 22.92
N SER A 237 -3.36 -4.68 23.45
CA SER A 237 -3.85 -5.27 24.70
C SER A 237 -2.85 -5.00 25.82
N LYS A 238 -3.29 -4.87 27.08
CA LYS A 238 -2.36 -4.82 28.23
C LYS A 238 -1.69 -6.16 28.50
N ASP A 239 -2.43 -7.23 28.25
CA ASP A 239 -2.00 -8.59 28.55
C ASP A 239 -1.17 -9.18 27.40
N GLY A 240 -1.31 -8.59 26.20
CA GLY A 240 -0.62 -8.99 24.97
C GLY A 240 -0.88 -10.43 24.55
#